data_AF-A0A5K1CMN1-F1
#
_entry.id   AF-A0A5K1CMN1-F1
#
_cell.length_a   1.000
_cell.length_b   1.000
_cell.length_c   1.000
_cell.angle_alpha   90.00
_cell.angle_beta   90.00
_cell.angle_gamma   90.00
#
_symmetry.space_group_name_H-M   'P 1'
#
loop_
_entity.id
_entity.type
_entity.pdbx_description
1 polymer ?
#
loop_
_entity_poly.entity_id
_entity_poly.type
_entity_poly.pdbx_seq_one_letter_code
_entity_poly.pdbx_strand_id
1 'polypeptide(L)'
;GSRLGITTVISTDSIRHMMRSFVDEKQNPLLWASTYHAGEFLDPVAVAKAKAKRKAKKLAGKSAAVKVDEDGSSHGKSEPRLDSASTLEAIGTKQMAIEGFKAQSEMVIDSLDRLITAWEERNESVVVEGVHLSLNFV
;
A
#
# COMPACT_ATOMS: atom_id res chain seq x y z
N GLY A 1 33.67 -16.66 2.60
CA GLY A 1 32.65 -15.82 1.95
C GLY A 1 32.76 -14.42 2.49
N SER A 2 33.09 -13.45 1.63
CA SER A 2 33.21 -12.04 1.98
C SER A 2 31.81 -11.45 2.22
N ARG A 3 31.55 -10.94 3.44
CA ARG A 3 30.34 -10.16 3.74
C ARG A 3 30.38 -8.90 2.86
N LEU A 4 29.25 -8.44 2.33
CA LEU A 4 29.16 -7.25 1.46
C LEU A 4 29.69 -5.94 2.09
N GLY A 5 30.13 -5.94 3.35
CA GLY A 5 30.67 -4.75 4.03
C GLY A 5 29.61 -3.70 4.38
N ILE A 6 28.34 -3.94 4.07
CA ILE A 6 27.24 -3.03 4.42
C ILE A 6 26.94 -3.18 5.91
N THR A 7 27.21 -2.13 6.67
CA THR A 7 26.98 -2.08 8.12
C THR A 7 25.60 -1.54 8.46
N THR A 8 24.97 -0.81 7.55
CA THR A 8 23.71 -0.11 7.82
C THR A 8 22.52 -0.85 7.22
N VAL A 9 21.63 -1.30 8.10
CA VAL A 9 20.35 -1.93 7.77
C VAL A 9 19.24 -1.16 8.48
N ILE A 10 18.23 -0.71 7.74
CA ILE A 10 17.12 0.10 8.28
C ILE A 10 15.80 -0.54 7.87
N SER A 11 14.86 -0.70 8.82
CA SER A 11 13.52 -1.20 8.48
C SER A 11 12.57 -0.05 8.11
N THR A 12 11.58 -0.34 7.26
CA THR A 12 10.47 0.59 6.96
C THR A 12 9.68 1.01 8.21
N ASP A 13 9.60 0.14 9.24
CA ASP A 13 8.98 0.50 10.51
C ASP A 13 9.85 1.48 11.32
N SER A 14 11.18 1.32 11.28
CA SER A 14 12.12 2.28 11.89
C SER A 14 12.02 3.66 11.23
N ILE A 15 11.84 3.72 9.91
CA ILE A 15 11.59 5.00 9.21
C ILE A 15 10.30 5.64 9.72
N ARG A 16 9.20 4.87 9.79
CA ARG A 16 7.94 5.36 10.36
C ARG A 16 8.12 5.85 11.80
N HIS A 17 8.91 5.14 12.61
CA HIS A 17 9.21 5.52 13.98
C HIS A 17 9.98 6.85 14.03
N MET A 18 10.99 7.03 13.18
CA MET A 18 11.71 8.31 13.06
C MET A 18 10.76 9.45 12.65
N MET A 19 9.84 9.23 11.70
CA MET A 19 8.88 10.27 11.31
C MET A 19 8.04 10.78 12.50
N ARG A 20 7.72 9.92 13.48
CA ARG A 20 6.97 10.31 14.69
C ARG A 20 7.75 11.23 15.62
N SER A 21 9.09 11.31 15.52
CA SER A 21 9.86 12.28 16.32
C SER A 21 9.71 13.72 15.83
N PHE A 22 9.14 13.92 14.64
CA PHE A 22 8.98 15.24 14.01
C PHE A 22 7.53 15.75 13.99
N VAL A 23 6.56 14.89 14.29
CA VAL A 23 5.13 15.23 14.17
C VAL A 23 4.36 14.61 15.32
N ASP A 24 3.61 15.45 16.05
CA ASP A 24 2.75 15.00 17.14
C ASP A 24 1.57 14.17 16.63
N GLU A 25 1.09 13.25 17.47
CA GLU A 25 -0.08 12.40 17.17
C GLU A 25 -1.33 13.20 16.80
N LYS A 26 -1.52 14.37 17.42
CA LYS A 26 -2.67 15.25 17.12
C LYS A 26 -2.61 15.84 15.70
N GLN A 27 -1.40 16.05 15.17
CA GLN A 27 -1.20 16.64 13.85
C GLN A 27 -1.30 15.59 12.74
N ASN A 28 -0.81 14.37 12.99
CA ASN A 28 -0.89 13.27 12.03
C ASN A 28 -1.23 11.94 12.73
N PRO A 29 -2.49 11.73 13.13
CA PRO A 29 -2.87 10.52 13.87
C PRO A 29 -2.73 9.25 13.02
N LEU A 30 -2.84 9.37 11.69
CA LEU A 30 -2.65 8.25 10.77
C LEU A 30 -1.23 7.67 10.86
N LEU A 31 -0.20 8.49 11.08
CA LEU A 31 1.19 8.02 11.22
C LEU A 31 1.43 7.27 12.54
N TRP A 32 0.69 7.64 13.58
CA TRP A 32 0.80 7.10 14.93
C TRP A 32 -0.03 5.83 15.13
N ALA A 33 -1.15 5.72 14.43
CA ALA A 33 -2.02 4.55 14.48
C ALA A 33 -1.28 3.24 14.15
N SER A 34 -1.72 2.14 14.76
CA SER A 34 -1.33 0.80 14.29
C SER A 34 -1.88 0.56 12.89
N THR A 35 -1.17 -0.23 12.08
CA THR A 35 -1.56 -0.52 10.69
C THR A 35 -2.98 -1.11 10.57
N TYR A 36 -3.42 -1.88 11.57
CA TYR A 36 -4.77 -2.47 11.60
C TYR A 36 -5.87 -1.44 11.85
N HIS A 37 -5.58 -0.38 12.61
CA HIS A 37 -6.53 0.67 13.00
C HIS A 37 -6.36 1.94 12.16
N ALA A 38 -5.38 2.00 11.27
CA ALA A 38 -5.13 3.15 10.39
C ALA A 38 -6.36 3.54 9.56
N GLY A 39 -7.22 2.57 9.23
CA GLY A 39 -8.47 2.82 8.51
C GLY A 39 -9.48 3.70 9.26
N GLU A 40 -9.40 3.78 10.59
CA GLU A 40 -10.30 4.60 11.42
C GLU A 40 -10.04 6.10 11.27
N PHE A 41 -8.84 6.45 10.79
CA PHE A 41 -8.42 7.84 10.55
C PHE A 41 -8.64 8.30 9.09
N LEU A 42 -9.31 7.48 8.28
CA LEU A 42 -9.65 7.81 6.89
C LEU A 42 -11.13 8.14 6.75
N ASP A 43 -11.46 9.06 5.83
CA ASP A 43 -12.84 9.35 5.45
C ASP A 43 -13.41 8.23 4.56
N PRO A 44 -14.44 7.48 5.01
CA PRO A 44 -15.04 6.40 4.22
C PRO A 44 -15.58 6.85 2.86
N VAL A 45 -16.09 8.09 2.75
CA VAL A 45 -16.67 8.60 1.50
C VAL A 45 -15.56 8.90 0.49
N ALA A 46 -14.47 9.53 0.93
CA ALA A 46 -13.30 9.77 0.11
C ALA A 46 -12.68 8.46 -0.40
N VAL A 47 -12.55 7.45 0.47
CA VAL A 47 -12.04 6.12 0.10
C VAL A 47 -12.97 5.46 -0.92
N ALA A 48 -14.30 5.57 -0.76
CA ALA A 48 -15.26 4.95 -1.67
C ALA A 48 -15.14 5.57 -3.07
N LYS A 49 -15.05 6.90 -3.14
CA LYS A 49 -14.86 7.66 -4.38
C LYS A 49 -13.52 7.31 -5.05
N ALA A 50 -12.43 7.25 -4.29
CA ALA A 50 -11.11 6.89 -4.80
C ALA A 50 -11.10 5.46 -5.36
N LYS A 51 -11.75 4.52 -4.66
CA LYS A 51 -11.88 3.12 -5.10
C LYS A 51 -12.71 3.01 -6.39
N ALA A 52 -13.84 3.72 -6.47
CA ALA A 52 -14.66 3.78 -7.68
C ALA A 52 -13.86 4.33 -8.87
N LYS A 53 -13.10 5.41 -8.68
CA LYS A 53 -12.20 5.99 -9.70
C LYS A 53 -11.13 5.00 -10.16
N ARG A 54 -10.50 4.27 -9.22
CA ARG A 54 -9.52 3.20 -9.52
C ARG A 54 -10.14 2.05 -10.33
N LYS A 55 -11.34 1.59 -9.94
CA LYS A 55 -12.09 0.54 -10.68
C LYS A 55 -12.41 0.99 -12.10
N ALA A 56 -12.92 2.20 -12.29
CA ALA A 56 -13.23 2.76 -13.60
C ALA A 56 -11.98 2.85 -14.49
N LYS A 57 -10.85 3.35 -13.96
CA LYS A 57 -9.57 3.40 -14.70
C LYS A 57 -9.06 2.01 -15.11
N LYS A 58 -9.21 1.01 -14.23
CA LYS A 58 -8.82 -0.38 -14.54
C LYS A 58 -9.67 -0.99 -15.65
N LEU A 59 -10.96 -0.68 -15.70
CA LEU A 59 -11.86 -1.15 -16.77
C LEU A 59 -11.57 -0.46 -18.10
N ALA A 60 -11.31 0.86 -18.10
CA ALA A 60 -10.93 1.60 -19.29
C ALA A 60 -9.57 1.14 -19.88
N GLY A 61 -8.61 0.77 -19.03
CA GLY A 61 -7.31 0.26 -19.47
C GLY A 61 -7.33 -1.18 -20.02
N LYS A 62 -8.41 -1.94 -19.80
CA LYS A 62 -8.53 -3.34 -20.27
C LYS A 62 -8.97 -3.45 -21.74
N SER A 63 -9.35 -2.33 -22.37
CA SER A 63 -9.82 -2.28 -23.76
C SER A 63 -8.70 -2.08 -24.80
N ALA A 64 -7.43 -1.91 -24.39
CA ALA A 64 -6.30 -1.67 -25.31
C ALA A 64 -5.41 -2.90 -25.55
N ALA A 65 -5.69 -4.04 -24.92
CA ALA A 65 -4.88 -5.26 -25.02
C ALA A 65 -5.74 -6.46 -25.48
N VAL A 66 -6.27 -6.40 -26.70
CA VAL A 66 -6.78 -7.58 -27.41
C VAL A 66 -6.27 -7.52 -28.85
N LYS A 67 -5.13 -8.18 -29.10
CA LYS A 67 -4.85 -8.84 -30.38
C LYS A 67 -4.82 -10.34 -30.06
N VAL A 68 -5.68 -11.07 -30.76
CA VAL A 68 -5.96 -12.50 -30.63
C VAL A 68 -4.96 -13.26 -31.48
N ASP A 69 -4.33 -14.30 -30.92
CA ASP A 69 -4.01 -15.52 -31.64
C ASP A 69 -4.68 -16.69 -30.89
N GLU A 70 -5.32 -17.55 -31.67
CA GLU A 70 -6.14 -18.71 -31.30
C GLU A 70 -5.34 -19.85 -30.65
N ASP A 71 -5.92 -20.48 -29.62
CA ASP A 71 -6.40 -21.88 -29.62
C ASP A 71 -6.45 -22.44 -28.16
N GLY A 72 -7.46 -23.28 -27.88
CA GLY A 72 -7.37 -24.26 -26.80
C GLY A 72 -8.23 -24.08 -25.54
N SER A 73 -9.50 -24.48 -25.64
CA SER A 73 -10.26 -25.31 -24.68
C SER A 73 -10.68 -24.79 -23.28
N SER A 74 -11.91 -25.19 -22.96
CA SER A 74 -12.84 -24.79 -21.89
C SER A 74 -12.51 -25.28 -20.47
N HIS A 75 -12.80 -24.48 -19.44
CA HIS A 75 -13.55 -24.92 -18.22
C HIS A 75 -13.93 -23.74 -17.28
N GLY A 76 -15.24 -23.52 -17.10
CA GLY A 76 -15.90 -23.34 -15.80
C GLY A 76 -15.83 -22.01 -15.01
N LYS A 77 -17.00 -21.33 -14.93
CA LYS A 77 -17.52 -20.43 -13.85
C LYS A 77 -16.75 -19.12 -13.58
N SER A 78 -17.36 -17.95 -13.43
CA SER A 78 -18.75 -17.55 -13.22
C SER A 78 -18.87 -16.03 -13.47
N GLU A 79 -19.99 -15.63 -14.06
CA GLU A 79 -20.38 -14.26 -14.40
C GLU A 79 -20.27 -13.26 -13.23
N PRO A 80 -19.83 -12.00 -13.44
CA PRO A 80 -20.22 -10.92 -12.56
C PRO A 80 -21.55 -10.36 -13.06
N ARG A 81 -22.64 -10.70 -12.37
CA ARG A 81 -23.94 -10.05 -12.58
C ARG A 81 -23.79 -8.55 -12.31
N LEU A 82 -24.15 -7.75 -13.30
CA LEU A 82 -24.44 -6.33 -13.18
C LEU A 82 -25.79 -6.19 -12.46
N ASP A 83 -25.79 -5.71 -11.22
CA ASP A 83 -26.96 -5.09 -10.63
C ASP A 83 -26.67 -3.61 -10.41
N SER A 84 -27.52 -2.79 -11.02
CA SER A 84 -27.42 -1.35 -11.09
C SER A 84 -28.21 -0.68 -9.96
N ALA A 85 -27.66 0.44 -9.50
CA ALA A 85 -28.30 1.54 -8.75
C ALA A 85 -28.34 1.50 -7.21
N SER A 86 -27.54 2.42 -6.66
CA SER A 86 -27.75 3.21 -5.45
C SER A 86 -27.82 2.51 -4.09
N THR A 87 -26.66 2.19 -3.55
CA THR A 87 -26.29 2.50 -2.16
C THR A 87 -24.78 2.66 -2.16
N LEU A 88 -24.25 3.71 -1.55
CA LEU A 88 -22.83 3.75 -1.19
C LEU A 88 -22.59 2.52 -0.31
N GLU A 89 -22.12 1.40 -0.89
CA GLU A 89 -21.76 0.22 -0.12
C GLU A 89 -20.77 0.70 0.94
N ALA A 90 -21.22 0.70 2.20
CA ALA A 90 -20.40 1.07 3.33
C ALA A 90 -19.13 0.21 3.25
N ILE A 91 -17.97 0.86 3.17
CA ILE A 91 -16.71 0.16 3.02
C ILE A 91 -16.54 -0.72 4.25
N GLY A 92 -16.48 -2.04 4.05
CA GLY A 92 -16.28 -2.98 5.14
C GLY A 92 -14.99 -2.69 5.92
N THR A 93 -14.98 -3.02 7.21
CA THR A 93 -13.85 -2.81 8.14
C THR A 93 -12.52 -3.32 7.61
N LYS A 94 -12.51 -4.54 7.04
CA LYS A 94 -11.32 -5.12 6.38
C LYS A 94 -10.79 -4.23 5.26
N GLN A 95 -11.67 -3.66 4.44
CA GLN A 95 -11.27 -2.80 3.34
C GLN A 95 -10.76 -1.45 3.84
N MET A 96 -11.37 -0.90 4.89
CA MET A 96 -10.86 0.31 5.54
C MET A 96 -9.46 0.08 6.11
N ALA A 97 -9.21 -1.04 6.78
CA ALA A 97 -7.88 -1.39 7.30
C ALA A 97 -6.83 -1.47 6.19
N ILE A 98 -7.16 -2.10 5.05
CA ILE A 98 -6.26 -2.18 3.89
C ILE A 98 -5.95 -0.79 3.32
N GLU A 99 -6.95 0.09 3.19
CA GLU A 99 -6.71 1.44 2.67
C GLU A 99 -5.95 2.30 3.68
N GLY A 100 -6.20 2.13 4.99
CA GLY A 100 -5.41 2.73 6.07
C GLY A 100 -3.93 2.36 5.99
N PHE A 101 -3.64 1.07 5.84
CA PHE A 101 -2.26 0.59 5.63
C PHE A 101 -1.60 1.22 4.40
N LYS A 102 -2.32 1.31 3.28
CA LYS A 102 -1.78 1.93 2.05
C LYS A 102 -1.49 3.41 2.26
N ALA A 103 -2.39 4.14 2.92
CA ALA A 103 -2.20 5.55 3.22
C ALA A 103 -1.01 5.77 4.17
N GLN A 104 -0.81 4.90 5.17
CA GLN A 104 0.41 4.90 5.98
C GLN A 104 1.66 4.63 5.14
N SER A 105 1.61 3.64 4.26
CA SER A 105 2.73 3.27 3.41
C SER A 105 3.12 4.40 2.45
N GLU A 106 2.13 5.15 1.94
CA GLU A 106 2.34 6.33 1.10
C GLU A 106 3.04 7.45 1.87
N MET A 107 2.75 7.66 3.15
CA MET A 107 3.53 8.62 3.94
C MET A 107 4.97 8.16 4.16
N VAL A 108 5.17 6.86 4.40
CA VAL A 108 6.50 6.29 4.65
C VAL A 108 7.35 6.27 3.37
N ILE A 109 6.74 6.06 2.19
CA ILE A 109 7.48 6.00 0.92
C ILE A 109 8.17 7.33 0.60
N ASP A 110 7.50 8.46 0.89
CA ASP A 110 8.08 9.79 0.70
C ASP A 110 9.34 9.99 1.56
N SER A 111 9.34 9.47 2.78
CA SER A 111 10.49 9.53 3.68
C SER A 111 11.59 8.54 3.29
N LEU A 112 11.21 7.38 2.76
CA LEU A 112 12.13 6.40 2.20
C LEU A 112 12.87 6.97 0.98
N ASP A 113 12.16 7.63 0.07
CA ASP A 113 12.74 8.25 -1.13
C ASP A 113 13.81 9.27 -0.75
N ARG A 114 13.48 10.18 0.17
CA ARG A 114 14.44 11.16 0.72
C ARG A 114 15.64 10.50 1.39
N LEU A 115 15.42 9.41 2.12
CA LEU A 115 16.50 8.65 2.73
C LEU A 115 17.42 8.09 1.64
N ILE A 116 16.87 7.43 0.62
CA ILE A 116 17.64 6.87 -0.50
C ILE A 116 18.47 7.96 -1.18
N THR A 117 17.86 9.10 -1.53
CA THR A 117 18.58 10.24 -2.13
C THR A 117 19.74 10.70 -1.25
N ALA A 118 19.55 10.81 0.07
CA ALA A 118 20.61 11.24 0.96
C ALA A 118 21.78 10.24 1.03
N TRP A 119 21.51 8.94 0.97
CA TRP A 119 22.57 7.90 0.92
C TRP A 119 23.28 7.87 -0.43
N GLU A 120 22.55 8.10 -1.53
CA GLU A 120 23.09 8.27 -2.88
C GLU A 120 24.07 9.46 -2.94
N GLU A 121 23.68 10.63 -2.42
CA GLU A 121 24.52 11.83 -2.38
C GLU A 121 25.85 11.62 -1.62
N ARG A 122 25.84 10.76 -0.59
CA ARG A 122 27.04 10.43 0.20
C ARG A 122 27.86 9.27 -0.38
N ASN A 123 27.38 8.62 -1.45
CA ASN A 123 27.97 7.40 -2.00
C ASN A 123 28.12 6.28 -0.95
N GLU A 124 27.15 6.18 -0.05
CA GLU A 124 27.13 5.17 1.01
C GLU A 124 26.13 4.06 0.69
N SER A 125 26.47 2.81 1.02
CA SER A 125 25.57 1.67 0.85
C SER A 125 24.64 1.50 2.06
N VAL A 126 23.36 1.29 1.79
CA VAL A 126 22.34 0.96 2.81
C VAL A 126 21.46 -0.19 2.34
N VAL A 127 21.05 -1.06 3.26
CA VAL A 127 19.97 -2.03 3.03
C VAL A 127 18.71 -1.53 3.72
N VAL A 128 17.62 -1.40 2.96
CA VAL A 128 16.31 -1.12 3.53
C VAL A 128 15.46 -2.38 3.52
N GLU A 129 15.06 -2.81 4.71
CA GLU A 129 14.20 -3.98 4.87
C GLU A 129 12.73 -3.56 4.96
N GLY A 130 11.87 -4.29 4.25
CA GLY A 130 10.44 -4.24 4.49
C GLY A 130 10.09 -4.77 5.89
N VAL A 131 8.80 -4.77 6.21
CA VAL A 131 8.33 -5.45 7.42
C VAL A 131 8.53 -6.97 7.24
N HIS A 132 9.38 -7.57 8.07
CA HIS A 132 9.46 -9.02 8.18
C HIS A 132 8.18 -9.50 8.86
N LEU A 133 7.23 -10.02 8.09
CA LEU A 133 6.18 -10.85 8.65
C LEU A 133 6.83 -12.19 9.01
N SER A 134 7.55 -12.26 10.13
CA SER A 134 7.92 -13.54 10.72
C SER A 134 6.63 -14.23 11.12
N LEU A 135 6.12 -15.09 10.23
CA LEU A 135 4.99 -15.98 10.44
C LEU A 135 5.43 -17.16 11.32
N ASN A 136 5.96 -16.88 12.51
CA ASN A 136 6.01 -17.90 13.55
C ASN A 136 4.58 -18.00 14.11
N PHE A 137 3.74 -18.78 13.44
CA PHE A 137 2.51 -19.27 14.04
C PHE A 137 2.93 -20.20 15.19
N VAL A 138 2.76 -19.73 16.42
CA VAL A 138 2.76 -20.58 17.63
C VAL A 138 1.36 -21.12 17.83
#